data_AF-A0A7S3URV3-F1
#
_entry.id   AF-A0A7S3URV3-F1
#
_cell.length_a   1.000
_cell.length_b   1.000
_cell.length_c   1.000
_cell.angle_alpha   90.00
_cell.angle_beta   90.00
_cell.angle_gamma   90.00
#
_symmetry.space_group_name_H-M   'P 1'
#
loop_
_entity.id
_entity.type
_entity.pdbx_description
1 polymer ?
#
loop_
_entity_poly.entity_id
_entity_poly.type
_entity_poly.pdbx_seq_one_letter_code
_entity_poly.pdbx_strand_id
1 'polypeptide(L)'
;RACLEGVMAGRRARVRLEVAEVPEEDGLADARLRAPLALFRDLYAGVDGSGTSHRARAALTATAAAAAPGERKTATDSSSLTYGEVEFVSFQALLALASPRSGEVFCDLGSGTGKALVIAATVCDFKQCIGIELLTDLHLL
;
A
#
# COMPACT_ATOMS: atom_id res chain seq x y z
N ARG A 1 -26.70 -6.75 5.36
CA ARG A 1 -27.13 -7.71 6.41
C ARG A 1 -27.43 -9.03 5.72
N ALA A 2 -26.63 -10.08 5.94
CA ALA A 2 -26.79 -11.37 5.25
C ALA A 2 -26.75 -12.51 6.28
N CYS A 3 -27.67 -13.47 6.15
CA CYS A 3 -27.73 -14.67 6.99
C CYS A 3 -27.48 -15.87 6.08
N LEU A 4 -26.38 -16.58 6.29
CA LEU A 4 -26.05 -17.81 5.56
C LEU A 4 -26.44 -19.00 6.44
N GLU A 5 -27.29 -19.89 5.94
CA GLU A 5 -27.64 -21.14 6.63
C GLU A 5 -26.81 -22.29 6.04
N GLY A 6 -26.05 -22.97 6.88
CA GLY A 6 -25.26 -24.15 6.53
C GLY A 6 -25.45 -25.27 7.54
N VAL A 7 -25.52 -26.52 7.07
CA VAL A 7 -25.67 -27.70 7.91
C VAL A 7 -24.31 -28.38 8.06
N MET A 8 -23.75 -28.38 9.27
CA MET A 8 -22.57 -29.17 9.61
C MET A 8 -22.93 -30.12 10.77
N ALA A 9 -22.69 -31.41 10.58
CA ALA A 9 -22.81 -32.47 11.59
C ALA A 9 -24.15 -32.50 12.37
N GLY A 10 -25.28 -32.29 11.69
CA GLY A 10 -26.61 -32.50 12.27
C GLY A 10 -27.07 -31.46 13.30
N ARG A 11 -26.31 -30.38 13.54
CA ARG A 11 -26.77 -29.22 14.33
C ARG A 11 -27.00 -28.03 13.40
N ARG A 12 -28.19 -27.43 13.47
CA ARG A 12 -28.46 -26.14 12.82
C ARG A 12 -27.74 -25.06 13.61
N ALA A 13 -26.55 -24.66 13.17
CA ALA A 13 -25.88 -23.49 13.69
C ALA A 13 -26.27 -22.28 12.81
N ARG A 14 -26.90 -21.28 13.40
CA ARG A 14 -27.09 -19.98 12.74
C ARG A 14 -25.89 -19.10 13.04
N VAL A 15 -25.07 -18.86 12.03
CA VAL A 15 -23.98 -17.88 12.12
C VAL A 15 -24.55 -16.53 11.69
N ARG A 16 -24.55 -15.57 12.60
CA ARG A 16 -24.87 -14.19 12.27
C ARG A 16 -23.58 -13.50 11.85
N LEU A 17 -23.50 -13.05 10.59
CA LEU A 17 -22.45 -12.14 10.14
C LEU A 17 -22.90 -10.69 10.35
N GLU A 18 -22.11 -9.95 11.12
CA GLU A 18 -22.20 -8.50 11.25
C GLU A 18 -20.94 -7.91 10.61
N VAL A 19 -21.13 -6.95 9.70
CA VAL A 19 -20.05 -6.21 9.04
C VAL A 19 -20.18 -4.78 9.49
N ALA A 20 -19.14 -4.26 10.13
CA ALA A 20 -19.04 -2.86 10.54
C ALA A 20 -17.79 -2.26 9.90
N GLU A 21 -17.90 -1.02 9.45
CA GLU A 21 -16.75 -0.21 9.06
C GLU A 21 -16.18 0.39 10.34
N VAL A 22 -14.92 0.11 10.63
CA VAL A 22 -14.22 0.60 11.81
C VAL A 22 -13.05 1.45 11.30
N PRO A 23 -12.90 2.71 11.75
CA PRO A 23 -11.74 3.54 11.43
C PRO A 23 -10.45 2.77 11.73
N GLU A 24 -9.49 2.78 10.81
CA GLU A 24 -8.25 1.99 10.91
C GLU A 24 -7.48 2.31 12.22
N GLU A 25 -7.58 3.56 12.69
CA GLU A 25 -7.01 4.05 13.94
C GLU A 25 -7.56 3.40 15.22
N ASP A 26 -8.81 2.93 15.21
CA ASP A 26 -9.40 2.24 16.36
C ASP A 26 -8.78 0.83 16.53
N GLY A 27 -8.12 0.32 15.48
CA GLY A 27 -7.31 -0.90 15.52
C GLY A 27 -5.89 -0.71 16.07
N LEU A 28 -5.40 0.53 16.23
CA LEU A 28 -4.07 0.81 16.77
C LEU A 28 -4.07 0.75 18.30
N ALA A 29 -3.87 -0.45 18.84
CA ALA A 29 -3.75 -0.66 20.28
C ALA A 29 -2.51 0.01 20.90
N ASP A 30 -1.45 0.25 20.11
CA ASP A 30 -0.21 0.87 20.61
C ASP A 30 -0.23 2.39 20.45
N ALA A 31 -0.23 3.10 21.58
CA ALA A 31 -0.21 4.57 21.62
C ALA A 31 1.03 5.18 20.91
N ARG A 32 2.14 4.43 20.80
CA ARG A 32 3.36 4.89 20.11
C ARG A 32 3.15 5.11 18.61
N LEU A 33 2.15 4.48 18.01
CA LEU A 33 1.87 4.59 16.58
C LEU A 33 1.00 5.79 16.22
N ARG A 34 0.42 6.48 17.21
CA ARG A 34 -0.47 7.64 16.97
C ARG A 34 0.24 8.82 16.33
N ALA A 35 1.43 9.16 16.81
CA ALA A 35 2.21 10.28 16.26
C ALA A 35 2.73 9.99 14.84
N PRO A 36 3.31 8.80 14.55
CA PRO A 36 3.61 8.37 13.19
C PRO A 36 2.41 8.41 12.24
N LEU A 37 1.25 7.92 12.68
CA LEU A 37 0.02 7.96 11.86
C LEU A 37 -0.43 9.39 11.55
N ALA A 38 -0.41 10.28 12.55
CA ALA A 38 -0.78 11.68 12.35
C ALA A 38 0.16 12.35 11.34
N LEU A 39 1.48 12.17 11.49
CA LEU A 39 2.46 12.68 10.53
C LEU A 39 2.23 12.13 9.12
N PHE A 40 1.97 10.83 8.99
CA PHE A 40 1.68 10.20 7.70
C PHE A 40 0.43 10.83 7.05
N ARG A 41 -0.65 11.01 7.82
CA ARG A 41 -1.87 11.64 7.33
C ARG A 41 -1.62 13.06 6.84
N ASP A 42 -0.90 13.86 7.61
CA ASP A 42 -0.60 15.25 7.26
C ASP A 42 0.27 15.33 6.00
N LEU A 43 1.29 14.47 5.87
CA LEU A 43 2.18 14.43 4.70
C LEU A 43 1.45 14.02 3.42
N TYR A 44 0.48 13.10 3.53
CA TYR A 44 -0.24 12.56 2.38
C TYR A 44 -1.67 13.11 2.24
N ALA A 45 -2.05 14.12 3.02
CA ALA A 45 -3.33 14.79 2.91
C ALA A 45 -3.44 15.48 1.54
N GLY A 46 -4.25 14.90 0.65
CA GLY A 46 -4.46 15.40 -0.72
C GLY A 46 -3.48 14.85 -1.76
N VAL A 47 -2.64 13.86 -1.41
CA VAL A 47 -1.80 13.17 -2.37
C VAL A 47 -2.58 12.02 -3.02
N ASP A 48 -3.05 12.26 -4.23
CA ASP A 48 -3.59 11.22 -5.13
C ASP A 48 -2.44 10.45 -5.79
N GLY A 49 -1.84 9.53 -5.02
CA GLY A 49 -0.67 8.75 -5.45
C GLY A 49 -1.01 7.82 -6.62
N SER A 50 -2.17 7.18 -6.54
CA SER A 50 -2.71 6.34 -7.62
C SER A 50 -2.94 7.13 -8.91
N GLY A 51 -3.60 8.29 -8.86
CA GLY A 51 -3.82 9.12 -10.04
C GLY A 51 -2.55 9.68 -10.65
N THR A 52 -1.55 10.03 -9.83
CA THR A 52 -0.25 10.53 -10.34
C THR A 52 0.53 9.42 -11.06
N SER A 53 0.53 8.20 -10.50
CA SER A 53 1.13 7.03 -11.13
C SER A 53 0.44 6.67 -12.46
N HIS A 54 -0.90 6.70 -12.50
CA HIS A 54 -1.66 6.44 -13.73
C HIS A 54 -1.34 7.44 -14.84
N ARG A 55 -1.23 8.74 -14.51
CA ARG A 55 -0.90 9.80 -15.48
C ARG A 55 0.52 9.66 -16.03
N ALA A 56 1.51 9.43 -15.15
CA ALA A 56 2.91 9.26 -15.54
C ALA A 56 3.11 8.02 -16.44
N ARG A 57 2.45 6.90 -16.12
CA ARG A 57 2.52 5.67 -16.93
C ARG A 57 1.79 5.78 -18.27
N ALA A 58 0.66 6.48 -18.32
CA ALA A 58 -0.03 6.75 -19.58
C ALA A 58 0.86 7.56 -20.55
N ALA A 59 1.60 8.53 -20.02
CA ALA A 59 2.57 9.31 -20.79
C ALA A 59 3.72 8.43 -21.32
N LEU A 60 4.28 7.54 -20.50
CA LEU A 60 5.35 6.62 -20.95
C LEU A 60 4.88 5.54 -21.94
N THR A 61 3.65 5.05 -21.77
CA THR A 61 3.07 4.08 -22.72
C THR A 61 2.81 4.75 -24.06
N ALA A 62 2.36 6.01 -24.07
CA ALA A 62 2.13 6.78 -25.28
C ALA A 62 3.44 7.12 -26.03
N THR A 63 4.51 7.48 -25.31
CA THR A 63 5.82 7.75 -25.93
C THR A 63 6.49 6.49 -26.45
N ALA A 64 6.38 5.36 -25.74
CA ALA A 64 6.86 4.06 -26.23
C ALA A 64 6.08 3.58 -27.47
N ALA A 65 4.75 3.80 -27.52
CA ALA A 65 3.93 3.45 -28.68
C ALA A 65 4.23 4.28 -29.93
N ALA A 66 4.73 5.51 -29.77
CA ALA A 66 5.16 6.36 -30.88
C ALA A 66 6.53 5.96 -31.47
N ALA A 67 7.30 5.08 -30.81
CA ALA A 67 8.70 4.83 -31.13
C ALA A 67 8.98 3.57 -31.98
N ALA A 68 8.06 2.62 -32.17
CA ALA A 68 8.27 1.48 -33.09
C ALA A 68 6.98 0.71 -33.45
N PRO A 69 6.68 0.46 -34.75
CA PRO A 69 5.69 -0.52 -35.16
C PRO A 69 6.36 -1.89 -35.27
N GLY A 70 6.41 -2.65 -34.17
CA GLY A 70 6.98 -4.00 -34.19
C GLY A 70 7.09 -4.62 -32.80
N GLU A 71 6.11 -5.47 -32.47
CA GLU A 71 6.22 -6.59 -31.53
C GLU A 71 6.65 -6.32 -30.07
N ARG A 72 5.67 -6.14 -29.18
CA ARG A 72 5.38 -7.15 -28.15
C ARG A 72 4.01 -6.91 -27.51
N LYS A 73 3.07 -7.82 -27.81
CA LYS A 73 1.98 -8.15 -26.88
C LYS A 73 2.61 -8.85 -25.68
N THR A 74 3.03 -8.09 -24.68
CA THR A 74 2.84 -8.53 -23.30
C THR A 74 1.76 -7.63 -22.78
N ALA A 75 0.55 -8.17 -22.65
CA ALA A 75 -0.43 -7.61 -21.75
C ALA A 75 0.28 -7.48 -20.40
N THR A 76 0.79 -6.29 -20.10
CA THR A 76 1.12 -5.91 -18.74
C THR A 76 -0.20 -5.96 -18.03
N ASP A 77 -0.43 -7.09 -17.37
CA ASP A 77 -1.63 -7.39 -16.60
C ASP A 77 -2.06 -6.13 -15.85
N SER A 78 -3.18 -5.58 -16.29
CA SER A 78 -3.82 -4.39 -15.75
C SER A 78 -4.21 -4.54 -14.27
N SER A 79 -3.98 -5.72 -13.68
CA SER A 79 -4.14 -6.05 -12.27
C SER A 79 -2.90 -5.78 -11.41
N SER A 80 -1.69 -5.68 -12.01
CA SER A 80 -0.46 -5.33 -11.26
C SER A 80 -0.39 -3.84 -10.88
N LEU A 81 -1.32 -3.02 -11.38
CA LEU A 81 -1.26 -1.56 -11.29
C LEU A 81 -2.41 -0.96 -10.46
N THR A 82 -3.37 -1.79 -10.04
CA THR A 82 -4.43 -1.44 -9.06
C THR A 82 -3.98 -1.70 -7.62
N TYR A 83 -2.77 -2.23 -7.42
CA TYR A 83 -2.19 -2.54 -6.12
C TYR A 83 -1.27 -1.39 -5.68
N GLY A 84 -1.48 -0.85 -4.48
CA GLY A 84 -0.40 -0.24 -3.72
C GLY A 84 -0.54 1.22 -3.31
N GLU A 85 -1.75 1.75 -3.10
CA GLU A 85 -1.83 2.80 -2.07
C GLU A 85 -1.54 2.10 -0.72
N VAL A 86 -0.37 2.41 -0.16
CA VAL A 86 0.06 1.83 1.11
C VAL A 86 -0.72 2.52 2.23
N GLU A 87 -1.59 1.77 2.89
CA GLU A 87 -2.29 2.23 4.10
C GLU A 87 -1.41 2.04 5.33
N PHE A 88 -1.45 3.02 6.24
CA PHE A 88 -0.53 3.10 7.36
C PHE A 88 -0.63 1.87 8.27
N VAL A 89 -1.84 1.53 8.74
CA VAL A 89 -2.02 0.48 9.75
C VAL A 89 -1.70 -0.89 9.16
N SER A 90 -2.18 -1.14 7.95
CA SER A 90 -1.93 -2.39 7.23
C SER A 90 -0.42 -2.62 6.98
N PHE A 91 0.32 -1.59 6.54
CA PHE A 91 1.75 -1.74 6.28
C PHE A 91 2.59 -1.80 7.56
N GLN A 92 2.22 -1.04 8.59
CA GLN A 92 2.85 -1.14 9.91
C GLN A 92 2.70 -2.55 10.50
N ALA A 93 1.53 -3.18 10.35
CA ALA A 93 1.32 -4.56 10.80
C ALA A 93 2.23 -5.54 10.04
N LEU A 94 2.45 -5.30 8.74
CA LEU A 94 3.36 -6.09 7.91
C LEU A 94 4.81 -5.96 8.40
N LEU A 95 5.27 -4.74 8.71
CA LEU A 95 6.59 -4.51 9.30
C LEU A 95 6.74 -5.18 10.67
N ALA A 96 5.70 -5.15 11.51
CA ALA A 96 5.71 -5.84 12.80
C ALA A 96 5.87 -7.36 12.62
N LEU A 97 5.19 -7.96 11.64
CA LEU A 97 5.33 -9.38 11.31
C LEU A 97 6.72 -9.72 10.76
N ALA A 98 7.31 -8.83 9.96
CA ALA A 98 8.68 -9.00 9.47
C ALA A 98 9.73 -8.90 10.58
N SER A 99 9.41 -8.23 11.69
CA SER A 99 10.27 -8.06 12.87
C SER A 99 11.69 -7.61 12.52
N PRO A 100 11.83 -6.46 11.80
CA PRO A 100 13.13 -5.94 11.42
C PRO A 100 14.00 -5.61 12.63
N ARG A 101 15.30 -5.73 12.47
CA ARG A 101 16.28 -5.42 13.52
C ARG A 101 16.72 -3.97 13.41
N SER A 102 16.99 -3.36 14.58
CA SER A 102 17.60 -2.03 14.64
C SER A 102 18.90 -2.00 13.83
N GLY A 103 19.09 -0.93 13.05
CA GLY A 103 20.26 -0.72 12.22
C GLY A 103 20.24 -1.41 10.84
N GLU A 104 19.19 -2.15 10.50
CA GLU A 104 19.01 -2.70 9.16
C GLU A 104 18.71 -1.62 8.11
N VAL A 105 18.74 -1.99 6.83
CA VAL A 105 18.39 -1.12 5.70
C VAL A 105 17.06 -1.59 5.12
N PHE A 106 16.09 -0.69 5.05
CA PHE A 106 14.83 -0.91 4.36
C PHE A 106 14.95 -0.45 2.90
N CYS A 107 14.48 -1.26 1.96
CA CYS A 107 14.51 -0.96 0.53
C CYS A 107 13.13 -1.21 -0.08
N ASP A 108 12.61 -0.20 -0.78
CA ASP A 108 11.32 -0.23 -1.48
C ASP A 108 11.54 -0.11 -2.99
N LEU A 109 11.17 -1.17 -3.71
CA LEU A 109 11.36 -1.29 -5.16
C LEU A 109 10.04 -0.96 -5.87
N GLY A 110 10.01 0.17 -6.58
CA GLY A 110 8.77 0.77 -7.07
C GLY A 110 8.11 1.63 -5.99
N SER A 111 8.89 2.49 -5.35
CA SER A 111 8.48 3.21 -4.13
C SER A 111 7.35 4.20 -4.32
N GLY A 112 6.98 4.51 -5.56
CA GLY A 112 5.89 5.40 -5.86
C GLY A 112 6.09 6.78 -5.23
N THR A 113 5.08 7.23 -4.49
CA THR A 113 5.12 8.50 -3.73
C THR A 113 5.85 8.39 -2.40
N GLY A 114 6.46 7.24 -2.07
CA GLY A 114 7.26 7.06 -0.86
C GLY A 114 6.47 6.74 0.43
N LYS A 115 5.17 6.41 0.33
CA LYS A 115 4.32 6.10 1.50
C LYS A 115 4.93 5.01 2.39
N ALA A 116 5.38 3.91 1.81
CA ALA A 116 6.03 2.82 2.55
C ALA A 116 7.36 3.24 3.21
N LEU A 117 8.15 4.11 2.56
CA LEU A 117 9.39 4.64 3.13
C LEU A 117 9.11 5.50 4.37
N VAL A 118 8.11 6.39 4.30
CA VAL A 118 7.71 7.23 5.44
C VAL A 118 7.20 6.36 6.59
N ILE A 119 6.39 5.35 6.31
CA ILE A 119 5.92 4.43 7.35
C ILE A 119 7.11 3.69 7.97
N ALA A 120 7.96 3.06 7.15
CA ALA A 120 9.14 2.32 7.62
C ALA A 120 10.08 3.18 8.47
N ALA A 121 10.36 4.41 8.04
CA ALA A 121 11.23 5.35 8.74
C ALA A 121 10.63 5.86 10.07
N THR A 122 9.30 5.86 10.21
CA THR A 122 8.63 6.39 11.42
C THR A 122 8.27 5.31 12.44
N VAL A 123 8.17 4.04 12.03
CA VAL A 123 7.76 2.93 12.90
C VAL A 123 8.89 1.95 13.23
N CYS A 124 10.02 2.01 12.53
CA CYS A 124 11.17 1.13 12.74
C CYS A 124 12.47 1.91 12.88
N ASP A 125 13.45 1.31 13.56
CA ASP A 125 14.77 1.89 13.79
C ASP A 125 15.78 1.44 12.72
N PHE A 126 15.44 1.70 11.45
CA PHE A 126 16.33 1.40 10.34
C PHE A 126 17.49 2.41 10.29
N LYS A 127 18.68 1.94 9.93
CA LYS A 127 19.83 2.81 9.63
C LYS A 127 19.57 3.67 8.40
N GLN A 128 18.82 3.14 7.43
CA GLN A 128 18.53 3.80 6.17
C GLN A 128 17.26 3.21 5.53
N CYS A 129 16.45 4.06 4.91
CA CYS A 129 15.34 3.67 4.05
C CYS A 129 15.65 4.14 2.61
N ILE A 130 15.53 3.25 1.62
CA ILE A 130 15.87 3.49 0.22
C ILE A 130 14.65 3.27 -0.67
N GLY A 131 14.24 4.30 -1.42
CA GLY A 131 13.24 4.20 -2.47
C GLY A 131 13.87 4.13 -3.85
N ILE A 132 13.42 3.21 -4.69
CA ILE A 132 13.78 3.17 -6.11
C ILE A 132 12.50 3.28 -6.93
N GLU A 133 12.38 4.32 -7.74
CA GLU A 133 11.23 4.55 -8.62
C GLU A 133 11.72 4.86 -10.04
N LEU A 134 11.03 4.31 -11.04
CA LEU A 134 11.37 4.47 -12.46
C LEU A 134 10.61 5.65 -13.07
N LEU A 135 9.48 6.05 -12.50
CA LEU A 135 8.64 7.14 -12.97
C LEU A 135 9.09 8.48 -12.40
N THR A 136 9.72 9.30 -13.23
CA THR A 136 10.31 10.59 -12.83
C THR A 136 9.29 11.58 -12.22
N ASP A 137 8.02 11.54 -12.66
CA ASP A 137 6.96 12.42 -12.17
C ASP A 137 6.39 12.02 -10.79
N LEU A 138 6.95 10.99 -10.17
CA LEU A 138 6.51 10.48 -8.86
C LEU A 138 7.56 10.70 -7.75
N HIS A 139 8.65 11.43 -8.03
CA HIS A 139 9.58 11.91 -7.02
C HIS A 139 8.97 13.06 -6.22
N LEU A 140 8.19 12.73 -5.18
CA LEU A 140 7.85 13.67 -4.12
C LEU A 140 8.75 13.42 -2.92
N LEU A 141 10.03 13.78 -3.04
CA LEU A 141 10.94 14.24 -1.99
C LEU A 141 12.27 14.69 -2.60
#